data_AF-A0A920N6U0-F1
#
_entry.id   AF-A0A920N6U0-F1
#
_cell.length_a   1.000
_cell.length_b   1.000
_cell.length_c   1.000
_cell.angle_alpha   90.00
_cell.angle_beta   90.00
_cell.angle_gamma   90.00
#
_symmetry.space_group_name_H-M   'P 1'
#
loop_
_entity.id
_entity.type
_entity.pdbx_description
1 polymer ?
#
loop_
_entity_poly.entity_id
_entity_poly.type
_entity_poly.pdbx_seq_one_letter_code
_entity_poly.pdbx_strand_id
1 'polypeptide(L)'
;MLHELAHAYHDRVLGFAYGPIRKAWDKIVASKKYEKVLHIRGRQVRHYALTNHKEFFAEMSEAFFDTNDFYPFVRAELRDFEPEVFALLKAVWSEGEPPKPKTPARKKK
;
A
#
# COMPACT_ATOMS: atom_id res chain seq x y z
N MET A 1 -0.68 15.32 6.07
CA MET A 1 -1.99 15.82 5.59
C MET A 1 -2.58 14.88 4.53
N LEU A 2 -1.76 14.45 3.56
CA LEU A 2 -2.15 13.46 2.55
C LEU A 2 -2.64 12.15 3.16
N HIS A 3 -2.00 11.68 4.24
CA HIS A 3 -2.44 10.54 5.05
C HIS A 3 -3.94 10.60 5.42
N GLU A 4 -4.37 11.71 6.04
CA GLU A 4 -5.77 11.89 6.47
C GLU A 4 -6.72 12.04 5.27
N LEU A 5 -6.27 12.64 4.17
CA LEU A 5 -7.05 12.71 2.94
C LEU A 5 -7.27 11.33 2.33
N ALA A 6 -6.25 10.46 2.38
CA ALA A 6 -6.36 9.08 1.93
C ALA A 6 -7.34 8.29 2.81
N HIS A 7 -7.37 8.51 4.13
CA HIS A 7 -8.42 7.95 4.99
C HIS A 7 -9.82 8.39 4.56
N ALA A 8 -10.01 9.70 4.31
CA ALA A 8 -11.30 10.22 3.86
C ALA A 8 -11.73 9.65 2.51
N TYR A 9 -10.81 9.49 1.55
CA TYR A 9 -11.10 8.85 0.27
C TYR A 9 -11.46 7.37 0.42
N HIS A 10 -10.71 6.64 1.25
CA HIS A 10 -10.98 5.23 1.54
C HIS A 10 -12.37 5.05 2.15
N ASP A 11 -12.80 5.95 3.02
CA ASP A 11 -14.15 5.92 3.60
C ASP A 11 -15.23 6.25 2.56
N ARG A 12 -15.07 7.40 1.88
CA ARG A 12 -16.16 8.00 1.10
C ARG A 12 -16.29 7.47 -0.33
N VAL A 13 -15.22 6.97 -0.91
CA VAL A 13 -15.19 6.56 -2.33
C VAL A 13 -15.08 5.04 -2.47
N LEU A 14 -14.17 4.42 -1.70
CA LEU A 14 -13.95 2.96 -1.77
C LEU A 14 -14.81 2.19 -0.76
N GLY A 15 -15.04 2.78 0.40
CA GLY A 15 -15.49 2.11 1.62
C GLY A 15 -14.38 1.28 2.30
N PHE A 16 -14.29 1.32 3.63
CA PHE A 16 -13.30 0.54 4.40
C PHE A 16 -13.40 -1.00 4.24
N ALA A 17 -14.49 -1.50 3.65
CA ALA A 17 -14.67 -2.91 3.34
C ALA A 17 -14.04 -3.31 1.99
N TYR A 18 -13.42 -2.38 1.28
CA TYR A 18 -12.90 -2.62 -0.07
C TYR A 18 -11.89 -3.76 -0.11
N GLY A 19 -12.33 -4.88 -0.71
CA GLY A 19 -11.63 -6.16 -0.67
C GLY A 19 -10.18 -6.15 -1.18
N PRO A 20 -9.86 -5.45 -2.29
CA PRO A 20 -8.49 -5.38 -2.79
C PRO A 20 -7.48 -4.81 -1.78
N ILE A 21 -7.85 -3.77 -1.03
CA ILE A 21 -6.98 -3.16 -0.01
C ILE A 21 -6.77 -4.12 1.16
N ARG A 22 -7.83 -4.78 1.63
CA ARG A 22 -7.73 -5.79 2.70
C ARG A 22 -6.82 -6.94 2.31
N LYS A 23 -6.99 -7.49 1.11
CA LYS A 23 -6.15 -8.58 0.59
C LYS A 23 -4.68 -8.17 0.46
N ALA A 24 -4.41 -6.95 0.02
CA ALA A 24 -3.05 -6.43 -0.05
C ALA A 24 -2.44 -6.28 1.34
N TRP A 25 -3.21 -5.74 2.30
CA TRP A 25 -2.78 -5.61 3.69
C TRP A 25 -2.47 -6.98 4.33
N ASP A 26 -3.35 -7.98 4.15
CA ASP A 26 -3.13 -9.34 4.68
C ASP A 26 -1.81 -9.94 4.18
N LYS A 27 -1.48 -9.73 2.89
CA LYS A 27 -0.18 -10.16 2.31
C LYS A 27 0.99 -9.43 2.96
N ILE A 28 0.87 -8.13 3.19
CA ILE A 28 1.92 -7.32 3.81
C ILE A 28 2.18 -7.77 5.25
N VAL A 29 1.11 -8.00 6.03
CA VAL A 29 1.20 -8.56 7.39
C VAL A 29 1.87 -9.94 7.36
N ALA A 30 1.44 -10.83 6.48
CA ALA A 30 2.00 -12.17 6.35
C ALA A 30 3.49 -12.17 5.93
N SER A 31 3.93 -11.17 5.16
CA SER A 31 5.30 -11.07 4.66
C SER A 31 6.33 -10.80 5.75
N LYS A 32 5.92 -10.20 6.87
CA LYS A 32 6.79 -9.69 7.96
C LYS A 32 7.87 -8.67 7.54
N LYS A 33 7.92 -8.25 6.27
CA LYS A 33 8.92 -7.28 5.77
C LYS A 33 8.82 -5.91 6.45
N TYR A 34 7.61 -5.57 6.91
CA TYR A 34 7.28 -4.27 7.49
C TYR A 34 7.50 -4.23 9.02
N GLU A 35 7.91 -5.33 9.65
CA GLU A 35 8.18 -5.38 11.09
C GLU A 35 9.41 -4.56 11.50
N LYS A 36 10.32 -4.32 10.55
CA LYS A 36 11.53 -3.53 10.77
C LYS A 36 11.94 -2.81 9.48
N VAL A 37 11.52 -1.55 9.37
CA VAL A 37 11.82 -0.65 8.23
C VAL A 37 12.49 0.63 8.72
N LEU A 38 13.18 1.32 7.81
CA LEU A 38 13.79 2.61 8.12
C LEU A 38 12.70 3.67 8.29
N HIS A 39 12.78 4.43 9.39
CA HIS A 39 12.03 5.67 9.58
C HIS A 39 12.90 6.85 9.13
N ILE A 40 12.28 7.96 8.70
CA ILE A 40 12.97 9.19 8.26
C ILE A 40 13.95 9.79 9.30
N ARG A 41 13.83 9.36 10.56
CA ARG A 41 14.73 9.72 11.67
C ARG A 41 15.97 8.82 11.77
N GLY A 42 16.23 7.97 10.76
CA GLY A 42 17.41 7.11 10.66
C GLY A 42 17.38 5.84 11.53
N ARG A 43 16.25 5.53 12.18
CA ARG A 43 16.10 4.33 13.02
C ARG A 43 15.22 3.28 12.38
N GLN A 44 15.47 2.02 12.70
CA GLN A 44 14.65 0.89 12.28
C GLN A 44 13.47 0.71 13.24
N VAL A 45 12.23 0.71 12.73
CA VAL A 45 10.98 0.62 13.50
C VAL A 45 9.98 -0.29 12.81
N ARG A 46 8.94 -0.70 13.54
CA ARG A 46 7.76 -1.36 12.96
C ARG A 46 6.97 -0.33 12.15
N HIS A 47 6.64 -0.65 10.90
CA HIS A 47 5.92 0.28 10.03
C HIS A 47 4.48 0.48 10.52
N TYR A 48 4.02 1.74 10.51
CA TYR A 48 2.67 2.09 10.97
C TYR A 48 1.54 1.44 10.17
N ALA A 49 1.77 1.12 8.88
CA ALA A 49 0.88 0.37 8.01
C ALA A 49 0.45 -1.01 8.58
N LEU A 50 1.20 -1.59 9.52
CA LEU A 50 0.85 -2.85 10.17
C LEU A 50 -0.26 -2.72 11.23
N THR A 51 -0.69 -1.50 11.57
CA THR A 51 -1.75 -1.27 12.57
C THR A 51 -3.11 -1.77 12.09
N ASN A 52 -3.52 -1.39 10.87
CA ASN A 52 -4.74 -1.86 10.23
C ASN A 52 -4.71 -1.55 8.71
N HIS A 53 -5.65 -2.13 7.95
CA HIS A 53 -5.78 -1.91 6.49
C HIS A 53 -6.06 -0.45 6.09
N LYS A 54 -6.55 0.41 6.99
CA LYS A 54 -6.75 1.84 6.72
C LYS A 54 -5.41 2.57 6.76
N GLU A 55 -4.62 2.36 7.82
CA GLU A 55 -3.26 2.93 7.90
C GLU A 55 -2.39 2.45 6.74
N PHE A 56 -2.51 1.16 6.39
CA PHE A 56 -1.83 0.64 5.22
C PHE A 56 -2.18 1.42 3.94
N PHE A 57 -3.46 1.68 3.68
CA PHE A 57 -3.83 2.45 2.50
C PHE A 57 -3.31 3.89 2.55
N ALA A 58 -3.40 4.54 3.70
CA ALA A 58 -2.97 5.93 3.87
C ALA A 58 -1.45 6.08 3.70
N GLU A 59 -0.66 5.26 4.39
CA GLU A 59 0.80 5.23 4.32
C GLU A 59 1.31 4.94 2.91
N MET A 60 0.74 3.93 2.24
CA MET A 60 1.16 3.58 0.88
C MET A 60 0.75 4.66 -0.12
N SER A 61 -0.38 5.34 0.11
CA SER A 61 -0.80 6.49 -0.71
C SER A 61 0.11 7.70 -0.50
N GLU A 62 0.60 7.91 0.72
CA GLU A 62 1.59 8.96 1.01
C GLU A 62 2.87 8.72 0.23
N ALA A 63 3.44 7.51 0.28
CA ALA A 63 4.58 7.13 -0.55
C ALA A 63 4.31 7.18 -2.06
N PHE A 64 3.06 7.07 -2.51
CA PHE A 64 2.71 7.07 -3.93
C PHE A 64 2.64 8.48 -4.56
N PHE A 65 2.21 9.47 -3.79
CA PHE A 65 2.08 10.85 -4.24
C PHE A 65 3.17 11.79 -3.72
N ASP A 66 3.75 11.49 -2.56
CA ASP A 66 4.74 12.34 -1.88
C ASP A 66 5.75 11.47 -1.10
N THR A 67 6.31 12.01 -0.02
CA THR A 67 7.30 11.37 0.85
C THR A 67 6.65 10.87 2.13
N ASN A 68 6.74 9.56 2.36
CA ASN A 68 6.33 8.91 3.61
C ASN A 68 7.43 9.00 4.68
N ASP A 69 7.06 8.87 5.95
CA ASP A 69 7.98 8.83 7.10
C ASP A 69 8.60 7.44 7.31
N PHE A 70 7.99 6.40 6.75
CA PHE A 70 8.45 5.01 6.82
C PHE A 70 8.82 4.51 5.43
N TYR A 71 9.90 3.73 5.33
CA TYR A 71 10.26 3.09 4.07
C TYR A 71 9.18 2.06 3.65
N PRO A 72 8.73 2.05 2.38
CA PRO A 72 9.21 2.86 1.26
C PRO A 72 8.77 4.34 1.37
N PHE A 73 9.72 5.26 1.21
CA PHE A 73 9.49 6.69 1.41
C PHE A 73 8.85 7.33 0.19
N VAL A 74 9.27 6.92 -1.01
CA VAL A 74 8.82 7.57 -2.25
C VAL A 74 8.33 6.57 -3.29
N ARG A 75 7.64 7.10 -4.30
CA ARG A 75 6.94 6.33 -5.32
C ARG A 75 7.82 5.30 -6.04
N ALA A 76 9.07 5.64 -6.34
CA ALA A 76 10.00 4.74 -7.01
C ALA A 76 10.38 3.55 -6.11
N GLU A 77 10.62 3.80 -4.82
CA GLU A 77 10.91 2.75 -3.84
C GLU A 77 9.68 1.87 -3.63
N LEU A 78 8.49 2.44 -3.53
CA LEU A 78 7.25 1.69 -3.41
C LEU A 78 7.04 0.74 -4.60
N ARG A 79 7.31 1.22 -5.82
CA ARG A 79 7.25 0.40 -7.05
C ARG A 79 8.18 -0.80 -7.00
N ASP A 80 9.41 -0.60 -6.52
CA ASP A 80 10.45 -1.63 -6.55
C ASP A 80 10.33 -2.60 -5.36
N PHE A 81 9.94 -2.08 -4.18
CA PHE A 81 9.81 -2.85 -2.94
C PHE A 81 8.50 -3.64 -2.86
N GLU A 82 7.38 -3.05 -3.31
CA GLU A 82 6.05 -3.67 -3.32
C GLU A 82 5.30 -3.44 -4.65
N PRO A 83 5.72 -4.10 -5.75
CA PRO A 83 5.15 -3.88 -7.08
C PRO A 83 3.65 -4.21 -7.18
N GLU A 84 3.15 -5.15 -6.38
CA GLU A 84 1.71 -5.46 -6.32
C GLU A 84 0.90 -4.33 -5.67
N VAL A 85 1.44 -3.73 -4.60
CA VAL A 85 0.80 -2.59 -3.91
C VAL A 85 0.85 -1.36 -4.81
N PHE A 86 1.99 -1.12 -5.47
CA PHE A 86 2.10 -0.03 -6.43
C PHE A 86 1.08 -0.14 -7.56
N ALA A 87 0.90 -1.34 -8.13
CA ALA A 87 -0.11 -1.58 -9.16
C ALA A 87 -1.54 -1.31 -8.64
N LEU A 88 -1.83 -1.73 -7.41
CA LEU A 88 -3.11 -1.47 -6.74
C LEU A 88 -3.37 0.03 -6.56
N LEU A 89 -2.39 0.79 -6.09
CA LEU A 89 -2.54 2.23 -5.94
C LEU A 89 -2.66 2.95 -7.27
N LYS A 90 -1.92 2.56 -8.30
CA LYS A 90 -2.06 3.14 -9.64
C LYS A 90 -3.47 2.95 -10.20
N ALA A 91 -4.01 1.75 -10.03
CA ALA A 91 -5.38 1.41 -10.40
C ALA A 91 -6.41 2.28 -9.67
N VAL A 92 -6.31 2.38 -8.34
CA VAL A 92 -7.21 3.19 -7.50
C VAL A 92 -7.11 4.68 -7.81
N TRP A 93 -5.90 5.23 -7.87
CA TRP A 93 -5.67 6.67 -7.90
C TRP A 93 -5.55 7.27 -9.30
N SER A 94 -5.08 6.51 -10.29
CA SER A 94 -4.79 7.04 -11.64
C SER A 94 -5.73 6.50 -12.72
N GLU A 95 -6.24 5.28 -12.57
CA GLU A 95 -7.02 4.60 -13.62
C GLU A 95 -8.51 4.48 -13.27
N GLY A 96 -8.90 4.72 -12.02
CA GLY A 96 -10.30 4.68 -11.56
C GLY A 96 -10.89 3.28 -11.47
N GLU A 97 -10.14 2.22 -11.79
CA GLU A 97 -10.57 0.83 -11.70
C GLU A 97 -9.53 -0.02 -10.95
N PRO A 98 -9.92 -0.87 -9.98
CA PRO A 98 -8.99 -1.81 -9.33
C PRO A 98 -8.27 -2.74 -10.31
N PRO A 99 -7.03 -3.15 -10.02
CA PRO A 99 -6.39 -4.18 -10.81
C PRO A 99 -7.15 -5.50 -10.61
N LYS A 100 -7.61 -6.08 -11.72
CA LYS A 100 -8.15 -7.45 -11.70
C LYS A 100 -7.01 -8.41 -11.29
N PRO A 101 -7.27 -9.40 -10.42
CA PRO A 101 -6.24 -10.35 -10.01
C PRO A 101 -5.62 -11.00 -11.26
N LYS A 102 -4.29 -10.92 -11.38
CA LYS A 102 -3.57 -11.61 -12.45
C LYS A 102 -3.84 -13.11 -12.31
N THR A 103 -4.59 -13.67 -13.25
CA THR A 103 -4.73 -15.12 -13.39
C THR A 103 -3.32 -15.71 -13.55
N PRO A 104 -2.91 -16.70 -12.73
CA PRO A 104 -1.60 -17.31 -12.89
C PRO A 104 -1.50 -17.89 -14.31
N ALA A 105 -0.40 -17.58 -15.00
CA ALA A 105 -0.15 -18.07 -16.34
C ALA A 105 -0.28 -19.61 -16.35
N ARG A 106 -1.19 -20.11 -17.19
CA ARG A 106 -1.43 -21.55 -17.37
C ARG A 106 -0.11 -22.18 -17.80
N LYS A 107 0.51 -22.98 -16.92
CA LYS A 107 1.69 -23.79 -17.28
C LYS A 107 1.28 -24.66 -18.47
N LYS A 108 1.91 -24.45 -19.63
CA LYS A 108 1.80 -25.37 -20.76
C LYS A 108 2.42 -26.70 -20.30
N LYS A 109 1.61 -27.76 -20.29
CA LYS A 109 2.10 -29.14 -20.24
C LYS A 109 2.61 -29.51 -21.63
#